data_AF-A0A642Q169-F1
#
_entry.id   AF-A0A642Q169-F1
#
_cell.length_a   1.000
_cell.length_b   1.000
_cell.length_c   1.000
_cell.angle_alpha   90.00
_cell.angle_beta   90.00
_cell.angle_gamma   90.00
#
_symmetry.space_group_name_H-M   'P 1'
#
loop_
_entity.id
_entity.type
_entity.pdbx_description
1 polymer ?
#
loop_
_entity_poly.entity_id
_entity_poly.type
_entity_poly.pdbx_seq_one_letter_code
_entity_poly.pdbx_strand_id
1 'polypeptide(L)'
;MEKKYRKYLFLLFALIDCSFMCAQEQMEKKEYYQGVNNTYEIKYVNNSVFVSNVINPFEGLTNEAEWREVFKAQAKGDSTDILNTYLKPYLKDIDLTDSEFDLFLIFLDFDLSGKLRYIIFAYPEKINIPFEVFETLDTKMRQNCSLVLTKRSPTSSDKGISYIRLIGNYHLQRIKNSPDIK
;
A
#
# COMPACT_ATOMS: atom_id res chain seq x y z
N MET A 1 -48.52 -26.35 3.18
CA MET A 1 -47.86 -25.55 4.23
C MET A 1 -48.78 -24.40 4.65
N GLU A 2 -49.29 -24.44 5.88
CA GLU A 2 -50.15 -23.40 6.44
C GLU A 2 -49.48 -22.02 6.39
N LYS A 3 -50.25 -20.96 6.09
CA LYS A 3 -49.79 -19.55 6.02
C LYS A 3 -48.94 -19.11 7.22
N LYS A 4 -49.09 -19.78 8.37
CA LYS A 4 -48.36 -19.52 9.61
C LYS A 4 -46.84 -19.72 9.46
N TYR A 5 -46.39 -20.77 8.77
CA TYR A 5 -44.96 -21.11 8.66
C TYR A 5 -44.20 -20.26 7.64
N ARG A 6 -44.88 -19.69 6.63
CA ARG A 6 -44.25 -18.79 5.66
C ARG A 6 -43.68 -17.53 6.31
N LYS A 7 -44.36 -16.94 7.30
CA LYS A 7 -43.88 -15.73 7.99
C LYS A 7 -42.59 -15.99 8.77
N TYR A 8 -42.50 -17.12 9.47
CA TYR A 8 -41.29 -17.51 10.19
C TYR A 8 -40.12 -17.83 9.26
N LEU A 9 -40.41 -18.44 8.10
CA LEU A 9 -39.40 -18.71 7.09
C LEU A 9 -38.83 -17.41 6.49
N PHE A 10 -39.67 -16.42 6.19
CA PHE A 10 -39.23 -15.09 5.75
C PHE A 10 -38.38 -14.37 6.81
N LEU A 11 -38.76 -14.45 8.08
CA LEU A 11 -37.96 -13.89 9.18
C LEU A 11 -36.60 -14.58 9.33
N LEU A 12 -36.54 -15.90 9.15
CA LEU A 12 -35.30 -16.66 9.19
C LEU A 12 -34.36 -16.24 8.05
N PHE A 13 -34.86 -16.11 6.81
CA PHE A 13 -34.06 -15.65 5.68
C PHE A 13 -33.59 -14.20 5.87
N ALA A 14 -34.44 -13.30 6.35
CA ALA A 14 -34.04 -11.92 6.64
C ALA A 14 -32.97 -11.84 7.75
N LEU A 15 -33.02 -12.71 8.76
CA LEU A 15 -32.00 -12.79 9.81
C LEU A 15 -30.67 -13.35 9.28
N ILE A 16 -30.73 -14.37 8.41
CA ILE A 16 -29.53 -14.91 7.74
C ILE A 16 -28.88 -13.84 6.86
N ASP A 17 -29.66 -13.13 6.04
CA ASP A 17 -29.16 -12.06 5.18
C ASP A 17 -28.58 -10.88 5.99
N CYS A 18 -29.23 -10.49 7.10
CA CYS A 18 -28.68 -9.47 8.00
C CYS A 18 -27.36 -9.92 8.65
N SER A 19 -27.26 -11.20 9.05
CA SER A 19 -26.01 -11.73 9.61
C SER A 19 -24.90 -11.85 8.57
N PHE A 20 -25.23 -12.13 7.30
CA PHE A 20 -24.27 -12.13 6.20
C PHE A 20 -23.77 -10.72 5.87
N MET A 21 -24.67 -9.72 5.86
CA MET A 21 -24.31 -8.32 5.65
C MET A 21 -23.45 -7.78 6.81
N CYS A 22 -23.80 -8.10 8.07
CA CYS A 22 -22.98 -7.73 9.24
C CYS A 22 -21.60 -8.42 9.22
N ALA A 23 -21.50 -9.66 8.74
CA ALA A 23 -20.22 -10.36 8.60
C ALA A 23 -19.34 -9.78 7.49
N GLN A 24 -19.93 -9.25 6.42
CA GLN A 24 -19.19 -8.57 5.34
C GLN A 24 -18.61 -7.22 5.79
N GLU A 25 -19.32 -6.46 6.63
CA GLU A 25 -18.78 -5.21 7.21
C GLU A 25 -17.63 -5.45 8.21
N GLN A 26 -17.45 -6.68 8.69
CA GLN A 26 -16.45 -7.04 9.69
C GLN A 26 -15.07 -7.45 9.13
N MET A 27 -14.84 -7.41 7.82
CA MET A 27 -13.57 -7.89 7.23
C MET A 27 -12.41 -6.88 7.24
N GLU A 28 -12.62 -5.63 7.64
CA GLU A 28 -11.54 -4.64 7.77
C GLU A 28 -11.12 -4.44 9.23
N LYS A 29 -9.98 -5.04 9.60
CA LYS A 29 -9.31 -4.71 10.87
C LYS A 29 -8.36 -3.54 10.65
N LYS A 30 -8.37 -2.55 11.57
CA LYS A 30 -7.46 -1.40 11.54
C LYS A 30 -6.77 -1.24 12.89
N GLU A 31 -5.48 -0.98 12.86
CA GLU A 31 -4.65 -0.74 14.04
C GLU A 31 -3.82 0.53 13.84
N TYR A 32 -3.55 1.25 14.92
CA TYR A 32 -2.77 2.49 14.91
C TYR A 32 -1.53 2.33 15.79
N TYR A 33 -0.39 2.72 15.23
CA TYR A 33 0.91 2.65 15.89
C TYR A 33 1.58 4.01 15.88
N GLN A 34 2.00 4.45 17.06
CA GLN A 34 2.73 5.71 17.22
C GLN A 34 4.23 5.46 17.04
N GLY A 35 4.79 5.98 15.95
CA GLY A 35 6.23 6.08 15.75
C GLY A 35 6.82 7.31 16.43
N VAL A 36 8.10 7.59 16.16
CA VAL A 36 8.85 8.72 16.74
C VAL A 36 8.24 10.05 16.33
N ASN A 37 7.91 10.22 15.05
CA ASN A 37 7.40 11.48 14.50
C ASN A 37 6.04 11.34 13.79
N ASN A 38 5.61 10.11 13.52
CA ASN A 38 4.46 9.82 12.68
C ASN A 38 3.55 8.80 13.36
N THR A 39 2.26 8.84 13.04
CA THR A 39 1.33 7.77 13.37
C THR A 39 1.10 6.94 12.12
N TYR A 40 1.24 5.63 12.24
CA TYR A 40 0.98 4.68 11.17
C TYR A 40 -0.33 3.96 11.40
N GLU A 41 -1.05 3.72 10.31
CA GLU A 41 -2.22 2.87 10.25
C GLU A 41 -1.83 1.56 9.57
N ILE A 42 -2.26 0.45 10.17
CA ILE A 42 -2.18 -0.89 9.59
C ILE A 42 -3.61 -1.36 9.32
N LYS A 43 -3.94 -1.57 8.04
CA LYS A 43 -5.23 -2.10 7.59
C LYS A 43 -5.08 -3.53 7.09
N TYR A 44 -5.97 -4.42 7.51
CA TYR A 44 -6.03 -5.80 7.05
C TYR A 44 -7.24 -5.96 6.13
N VAL A 45 -7.02 -6.36 4.89
CA VAL A 45 -8.05 -6.49 3.85
C VAL A 45 -7.72 -7.70 2.97
N ASN A 46 -8.62 -8.69 2.89
CA ASN A 46 -8.52 -9.83 1.97
C ASN A 46 -7.12 -10.49 1.94
N ASN A 47 -6.62 -10.95 3.09
CA ASN A 47 -5.29 -11.56 3.28
C ASN A 47 -4.10 -10.64 2.93
N SER A 48 -4.35 -9.34 2.79
CA SER A 48 -3.34 -8.32 2.55
C SER A 48 -3.28 -7.34 3.71
N VAL A 49 -2.07 -6.90 4.04
CA VAL A 49 -1.80 -5.89 5.04
C VAL A 49 -1.34 -4.64 4.32
N PHE A 50 -1.96 -3.51 4.64
CA PHE A 50 -1.59 -2.19 4.15
C PHE A 50 -1.05 -1.37 5.31
N VAL A 51 0.11 -0.75 5.11
CA VAL A 51 0.74 0.12 6.12
C VAL A 51 1.01 1.48 5.50
N SER A 52 0.55 2.53 6.14
CA SER A 52 0.79 3.91 5.70
C SER A 52 0.77 4.89 6.85
N ASN A 53 1.33 6.08 6.65
CA ASN A 53 1.15 7.19 7.59
C ASN A 53 -0.33 7.59 7.63
N VAL A 54 -0.86 7.97 8.79
CA VAL A 54 -2.23 8.49 8.92
C VAL A 54 -2.38 9.82 8.16
N ILE A 55 -1.34 10.66 8.18
CA ILE A 55 -1.36 11.95 7.51
C ILE A 55 -0.94 11.78 6.05
N ASN A 56 -1.92 11.78 5.16
CA ASN A 56 -1.71 11.81 3.71
C ASN A 56 -1.86 13.26 3.18
N PRO A 57 -0.78 13.91 2.71
CA PRO A 57 -0.86 15.27 2.16
C PRO A 57 -1.65 15.37 0.85
N PHE A 58 -2.01 14.24 0.24
CA PHE A 58 -2.83 14.16 -0.97
C PHE A 58 -4.24 13.61 -0.69
N GLU A 59 -4.66 13.54 0.57
CA GLU A 59 -6.01 13.10 0.92
C GLU A 59 -7.06 14.00 0.26
N GLY A 60 -8.07 13.38 -0.36
CA GLY A 60 -9.11 14.08 -1.12
C GLY A 60 -8.65 14.67 -2.46
N LEU A 61 -7.37 14.55 -2.82
CA LEU A 61 -6.87 14.96 -4.13
C LEU A 61 -6.85 13.77 -5.10
N THR A 62 -7.29 14.03 -6.33
CA THR A 62 -7.15 13.11 -7.44
C THR A 62 -6.50 13.84 -8.60
N ASN A 63 -5.81 13.09 -9.47
CA ASN A 63 -5.37 13.64 -10.74
C ASN A 63 -6.55 13.62 -11.71
N GLU A 64 -6.92 14.78 -12.22
CA GLU A 64 -7.92 14.96 -13.29
C GLU A 64 -7.32 14.71 -14.67
N ALA A 65 -5.99 14.67 -14.78
CA ALA A 65 -5.25 14.40 -16.01
C ALA A 65 -4.18 13.30 -15.80
N GLU A 66 -3.86 12.53 -16.84
CA GLU A 66 -2.79 11.54 -16.79
C GLU A 66 -1.42 12.24 -16.76
N TRP A 67 -0.75 12.17 -15.61
CA TRP A 67 0.51 12.88 -15.42
C TRP A 67 1.60 12.42 -16.39
N ARG A 68 1.56 11.16 -16.86
CA ARG A 68 2.53 10.62 -17.82
C ARG A 68 2.45 11.28 -19.19
N GLU A 69 1.33 11.90 -19.54
CA GLU A 69 1.17 12.68 -20.77
C GLU A 69 1.83 14.05 -20.68
N VAL A 70 1.95 14.59 -19.46
CA VAL A 70 2.53 15.92 -19.19
C VAL A 70 4.01 15.83 -18.83
N PHE A 71 4.37 14.85 -18.00
CA PHE A 71 5.72 14.73 -17.44
C PHE A 71 6.43 13.45 -17.92
N LYS A 72 7.73 13.58 -18.09
CA LYS A 72 8.69 12.47 -18.01
C LYS A 72 9.26 12.48 -16.59
N ALA A 73 9.11 11.37 -15.88
CA ALA A 73 9.68 11.18 -14.55
C ALA A 73 10.95 10.33 -14.64
N GLN A 74 12.03 10.80 -14.04
CA GLN A 74 13.24 10.03 -13.83
C GLN A 74 13.45 9.82 -12.32
N ALA A 75 13.44 8.56 -11.90
CA ALA A 75 13.73 8.21 -10.52
C ALA A 75 15.21 8.43 -10.19
N LYS A 76 15.45 8.97 -9.00
CA LYS A 76 16.76 9.06 -8.36
C LYS A 76 16.72 8.24 -7.07
N GLY A 77 17.75 7.42 -6.88
CA GLY A 77 17.84 6.45 -5.79
C GLY A 77 17.26 5.09 -6.16
N ASP A 78 17.66 4.06 -5.42
CA ASP A 78 17.16 2.70 -5.57
C ASP A 78 16.52 2.23 -4.26
N SER A 79 15.23 1.93 -4.34
CA SER A 79 14.45 1.32 -3.27
C SER A 79 14.84 -0.12 -2.98
N THR A 80 15.45 -0.83 -3.94
CA THR A 80 15.67 -2.28 -3.89
C THR A 80 16.61 -2.67 -2.76
N ASP A 81 17.75 -1.98 -2.63
CA ASP A 81 18.72 -2.24 -1.55
C ASP A 81 18.13 -1.94 -0.17
N ILE A 82 17.32 -0.89 -0.06
CA ILE A 82 16.60 -0.54 1.17
C ILE A 82 15.67 -1.70 1.55
N LEU A 83 14.87 -2.18 0.62
CA LEU A 83 13.92 -3.28 0.87
C LEU A 83 14.64 -4.58 1.23
N ASN A 84 15.68 -4.94 0.49
CA ASN A 84 16.49 -6.13 0.77
C ASN A 84 17.08 -6.07 2.18
N THR A 85 17.59 -4.92 2.60
CA THR A 85 18.18 -4.75 3.93
C THR A 85 17.17 -4.96 5.06
N TYR A 86 16.00 -4.32 4.96
CA TYR A 86 15.06 -4.24 6.09
C TYR A 86 13.97 -5.32 6.07
N LEU A 87 13.60 -5.87 4.91
CA LEU A 87 12.54 -6.89 4.81
C LEU A 87 13.08 -8.31 4.93
N LYS A 88 14.27 -8.60 4.38
CA LYS A 88 14.82 -9.96 4.31
C LYS A 88 14.83 -10.72 5.64
N PRO A 89 15.12 -10.12 6.81
CA PRO A 89 15.07 -10.83 8.09
C PRO A 89 13.70 -11.47 8.39
N TYR A 90 12.62 -10.88 7.90
CA TYR A 90 11.25 -11.32 8.16
C TYR A 90 10.74 -12.36 7.16
N LEU A 91 11.55 -12.74 6.17
CA LEU A 91 11.15 -13.67 5.09
C LEU A 91 11.78 -15.06 5.21
N LYS A 92 12.74 -15.26 6.13
CA LYS A 92 13.57 -16.48 6.19
C LYS A 92 12.76 -17.77 6.35
N ASP A 93 11.80 -17.76 7.26
CA ASP A 93 11.03 -18.96 7.64
C ASP A 93 9.63 -19.01 6.99
N ILE A 94 9.40 -18.16 5.99
CA ILE A 94 8.12 -18.11 5.27
C ILE A 94 8.23 -18.91 3.98
N ASP A 95 7.25 -19.78 3.74
CA ASP A 95 7.10 -20.43 2.44
C ASP A 95 6.57 -19.43 1.41
N LEU A 96 7.46 -19.04 0.51
CA LEU A 96 7.26 -18.03 -0.50
C LEU A 96 7.45 -18.66 -1.88
N THR A 97 6.56 -18.29 -2.79
CA THR A 97 6.57 -18.70 -4.18
C THR A 97 6.83 -17.49 -5.07
N ASP A 98 7.08 -17.72 -6.36
CA ASP A 98 7.10 -16.64 -7.35
C ASP A 98 5.68 -16.23 -7.82
N SER A 99 4.65 -16.53 -7.02
CA SER A 99 3.26 -16.17 -7.34
C SER A 99 2.98 -14.67 -7.17
N GLU A 100 1.93 -14.20 -7.83
CA GLU A 100 1.42 -12.83 -7.67
C GLU A 100 0.89 -12.54 -6.24
N PHE A 101 0.63 -13.58 -5.46
CA PHE A 101 0.20 -13.47 -4.07
C PHE A 101 1.37 -13.26 -3.10
N ASP A 102 2.62 -13.44 -3.54
CA ASP A 102 3.83 -13.25 -2.75
C ASP A 102 4.59 -11.98 -3.20
N LEU A 103 3.84 -10.89 -3.33
CA LEU A 103 4.34 -9.56 -3.68
C LEU A 103 4.36 -8.61 -2.49
N PHE A 104 5.45 -7.84 -2.40
CA PHE A 104 5.51 -6.61 -1.63
C PHE A 104 5.28 -5.45 -2.60
N LEU A 105 4.22 -4.68 -2.38
CA LEU A 105 3.86 -3.52 -3.18
C LEU A 105 4.20 -2.24 -2.44
N ILE A 106 4.69 -1.26 -3.18
CA ILE A 106 4.98 0.07 -2.65
C ILE A 106 4.37 1.12 -3.55
N PHE A 107 3.54 1.96 -2.98
CA PHE A 107 2.98 3.13 -3.65
C PHE A 107 3.77 4.34 -3.16
N LEU A 108 4.46 5.02 -4.07
CA LEU A 108 5.30 6.17 -3.79
C LEU A 108 4.65 7.41 -4.40
N ASP A 109 4.17 8.31 -3.56
CA ASP A 109 3.52 9.54 -3.97
C ASP A 109 4.44 10.73 -3.80
N PHE A 110 4.79 11.34 -4.93
CA PHE A 110 5.67 12.50 -5.02
C PHE A 110 4.86 13.75 -5.30
N ASP A 111 5.29 14.88 -4.72
CA ASP A 111 4.80 16.18 -5.15
C ASP A 111 5.37 16.56 -6.54
N LEU A 112 4.88 17.65 -7.13
CA LEU A 112 5.34 18.13 -8.43
C LEU A 112 6.76 18.73 -8.43
N SER A 113 7.38 18.87 -7.25
CA SER A 113 8.82 19.16 -7.15
C SER A 113 9.67 17.89 -7.21
N GLY A 114 9.03 16.73 -7.24
CA GLY A 114 9.67 15.42 -7.24
C GLY A 114 10.09 14.92 -5.86
N LYS A 115 9.62 15.53 -4.77
CA LYS A 115 9.91 15.07 -3.41
C LYS A 115 8.89 14.03 -2.97
N LEU A 116 9.36 12.93 -2.40
CA LEU A 116 8.51 11.87 -1.84
C LEU A 116 7.76 12.38 -0.61
N ARG A 117 6.43 12.32 -0.65
CA ARG A 117 5.55 12.86 0.41
C ARG A 117 4.71 11.81 1.09
N TYR A 118 4.35 10.72 0.42
CA TYR A 118 3.53 9.68 1.02
C TYR A 118 3.90 8.31 0.48
N ILE A 119 3.80 7.29 1.35
CA ILE A 119 4.15 5.91 1.03
C ILE A 119 3.07 5.00 1.59
N ILE A 120 2.66 4.03 0.78
CA ILE A 120 1.84 2.90 1.21
C ILE A 120 2.62 1.63 0.93
N PHE A 121 2.72 0.76 1.92
CA PHE A 121 3.24 -0.59 1.77
C PHE A 121 2.06 -1.56 1.75
N ALA A 122 2.07 -2.54 0.85
CA ALA A 122 1.10 -3.64 0.88
C ALA A 122 1.79 -4.99 0.73
N TYR A 123 1.40 -5.98 1.52
CA TYR A 123 2.03 -7.30 1.53
C TYR A 123 1.10 -8.37 2.10
N PRO A 124 1.40 -9.67 1.94
CA PRO A 124 0.55 -10.76 2.40
C PRO A 124 0.51 -10.85 3.93
N GLU A 125 -0.67 -11.07 4.50
CA GLU A 125 -0.89 -11.16 5.94
C GLU A 125 -0.13 -12.28 6.64
N LYS A 126 0.24 -13.34 5.90
CA LYS A 126 1.07 -14.44 6.42
C LYS A 126 2.47 -14.00 6.88
N ILE A 127 2.87 -12.76 6.60
CA ILE A 127 4.18 -12.19 6.95
C ILE A 127 4.01 -11.27 8.16
N ASN A 128 4.69 -11.59 9.25
CA ASN A 128 4.68 -10.74 10.43
C ASN A 128 5.88 -9.78 10.41
N ILE A 129 5.63 -8.52 10.04
CA ILE A 129 6.64 -7.46 10.03
C ILE A 129 6.27 -6.43 11.12
N PRO A 130 7.15 -6.17 12.10
CA PRO A 130 6.94 -5.13 13.10
C PRO A 130 6.77 -3.74 12.46
N PHE A 131 5.93 -2.89 13.06
CA PHE A 131 5.59 -1.61 12.45
C PHE A 131 6.80 -0.66 12.32
N GLU A 132 7.78 -0.79 13.22
CA GLU A 132 9.02 0.00 13.27
C GLU A 132 9.87 -0.19 12.01
N VAL A 133 9.73 -1.34 11.35
CA VAL A 133 10.36 -1.59 10.05
C VAL A 133 9.79 -0.65 9.00
N PHE A 134 8.48 -0.41 9.00
CA PHE A 134 7.85 0.52 8.05
C PHE A 134 8.19 1.97 8.35
N GLU A 135 8.35 2.36 9.61
CA GLU A 135 8.87 3.69 9.96
C GLU A 135 10.31 3.89 9.43
N THR A 136 11.14 2.86 9.58
CA THR A 136 12.51 2.85 9.05
C THR A 136 12.53 2.91 7.53
N LEU A 137 11.71 2.10 6.87
CA LEU A 137 11.55 2.10 5.41
C LEU A 137 11.08 3.47 4.92
N ASP A 138 10.05 4.06 5.54
CA ASP A 138 9.54 5.38 5.16
C ASP A 138 10.63 6.45 5.26
N THR A 139 11.38 6.44 6.37
CA THR A 139 12.51 7.36 6.57
C THR A 139 13.60 7.18 5.51
N LYS A 140 14.03 5.94 5.25
CA LYS A 140 15.10 5.65 4.28
C LYS A 140 14.65 5.94 2.85
N MET A 141 13.42 5.61 2.48
CA MET A 141 12.86 5.92 1.16
C MET A 141 12.80 7.44 0.96
N ARG A 142 12.34 8.22 1.94
CA ARG A 142 12.29 9.69 1.82
C ARG A 142 13.67 10.34 1.70
N GLN A 143 14.70 9.74 2.29
CA GLN A 143 16.08 10.23 2.20
C GLN A 143 16.72 9.93 0.84
N ASN A 144 16.38 8.81 0.22
CA ASN A 144 17.08 8.30 -0.95
C ASN A 144 16.29 8.41 -2.26
N CYS A 145 14.95 8.43 -2.19
CA CYS A 145 14.08 8.41 -3.36
C CYS A 145 13.56 9.82 -3.67
N SER A 146 13.78 10.26 -4.91
CA SER A 146 13.20 11.48 -5.46
C SER A 146 12.95 11.32 -6.96
N LEU A 147 12.16 12.22 -7.54
CA LEU A 147 11.95 12.31 -8.97
C LEU A 147 12.56 13.59 -9.53
N VAL A 148 13.11 13.48 -10.73
CA VAL A 148 13.26 14.64 -11.61
C VAL A 148 12.12 14.60 -12.60
N LEU A 149 11.30 15.64 -12.60
CA LEU A 149 10.18 15.80 -13.52
C LEU A 149 10.56 16.78 -14.62
N THR A 150 10.43 16.34 -15.87
CA THR A 150 10.60 17.19 -17.05
C THR A 150 9.29 17.25 -17.80
N LYS A 151 8.80 18.45 -18.12
CA LYS A 151 7.62 18.61 -19.00
C LYS A 151 7.95 18.05 -20.38
N ARG A 152 7.04 17.27 -20.95
CA ARG A 152 7.20 16.68 -22.30
C ARG A 152 7.08 17.73 -23.39
N SER A 153 6.30 18.78 -23.15
CA SER A 153 6.19 19.95 -24.02
C SER A 153 6.32 21.24 -23.20
N PRO A 154 7.00 22.29 -23.70
CA PRO A 154 7.02 23.59 -23.05
C PRO A 154 5.63 24.20 -22.84
N THR A 155 4.65 23.81 -23.67
CA THR A 155 3.26 24.29 -23.60
C THR A 155 2.35 23.40 -22.76
N SER A 156 2.86 22.29 -22.22
CA SER A 156 2.03 21.38 -21.43
C SER A 156 1.63 22.00 -20.09
N SER A 157 0.32 22.03 -19.85
CA SER A 157 -0.30 22.46 -18.59
C SER A 157 -0.21 21.32 -17.58
N ASP A 158 0.15 21.66 -16.34
CA ASP A 158 0.10 20.77 -15.18
C ASP A 158 -1.22 20.90 -14.41
N LYS A 159 -2.14 21.75 -14.88
CA LYS A 159 -3.48 21.87 -14.31
C LYS A 159 -4.17 20.51 -14.29
N GLY A 160 -4.72 20.14 -13.14
CA GLY A 160 -5.36 18.85 -12.93
C GLY A 160 -4.42 17.73 -12.49
N ILE A 161 -3.13 18.01 -12.28
CA ILE A 161 -2.19 17.06 -11.68
C ILE A 161 -1.83 17.54 -10.27
N SER A 162 -2.12 16.70 -9.27
CA SER A 162 -1.88 16.97 -7.85
C SER A 162 -0.62 16.28 -7.33
N TYR A 163 -0.33 15.06 -7.83
CA TYR A 163 0.83 14.26 -7.42
C TYR A 163 1.26 13.27 -8.50
N ILE A 164 2.46 12.73 -8.35
CA ILE A 164 3.00 11.65 -9.20
C ILE A 164 3.04 10.38 -8.36
N ARG A 165 2.30 9.35 -8.77
CA ARG A 165 2.35 8.02 -8.14
C ARG A 165 3.14 7.04 -8.97
N LEU A 166 4.16 6.46 -8.35
CA LEU A 166 4.87 5.29 -8.86
C LEU A 166 4.52 4.07 -8.01
N ILE A 167 4.45 2.91 -8.65
CA ILE A 167 4.15 1.64 -7.99
C ILE A 167 5.33 0.70 -8.21
N GLY A 168 5.96 0.26 -7.13
CA GLY A 168 6.96 -0.79 -7.12
C GLY A 168 6.33 -2.14 -6.79
N ASN A 169 6.70 -3.17 -7.54
CA ASN A 169 6.25 -4.55 -7.33
C ASN A 169 7.47 -5.43 -7.08
N TYR A 170 7.59 -6.01 -5.89
CA TYR A 170 8.75 -6.80 -5.50
C TYR A 170 8.33 -8.21 -5.10
N HIS A 171 8.80 -9.21 -5.83
CA HIS A 171 8.63 -10.61 -5.42
C HIS A 171 9.39 -10.85 -4.13
N LEU A 172 8.66 -11.26 -3.09
CA LEU A 172 9.22 -11.50 -1.77
C LEU A 172 10.26 -12.64 -1.79
N GLN A 173 10.06 -13.64 -2.66
CA GLN A 173 11.03 -14.71 -2.89
C GLN A 173 12.39 -14.18 -3.38
N ARG A 174 12.40 -13.13 -4.21
CA ARG A 174 13.65 -12.51 -4.68
C ARG A 174 14.33 -11.70 -3.58
N ILE A 175 13.56 -10.99 -2.77
CA ILE A 175 14.07 -10.27 -1.59
C ILE A 175 14.70 -11.28 -0.61
N LYS A 176 13.99 -12.38 -0.31
CA LYS A 176 14.46 -13.47 0.55
C LYS A 176 15.82 -14.04 0.09
N ASN A 177 15.98 -14.23 -1.21
CA ASN A 177 17.16 -14.85 -1.81
C ASN A 177 18.23 -13.84 -2.27
N SER A 178 18.03 -12.54 -2.03
CA SER A 178 19.01 -11.51 -2.40
C SER A 178 20.34 -11.73 -1.67
N PRO A 179 21.50 -11.43 -2.27
CA PRO A 179 22.78 -11.52 -1.56
C PRO A 179 22.80 -10.53 -0.39
N ASP A 180 23.51 -10.89 0.68
CA ASP A 180 23.73 -9.94 1.79
C ASP A 180 24.57 -8.76 1.27
N ILE A 181 24.08 -7.55 1.52
CA ILE A 181 24.79 -6.32 1.18
C ILE A 181 25.92 -6.17 2.21
N LYS A 182 27.17 -6.13 1.71
CA LYS A 182 28.39 -6.02 2.52
C LYS A 182 28.64 -4.60 3.02
#